data_AF-A0A3Q7J4B3-F1
#
_entry.id   AF-A0A3Q7J4B3-F1
#
_cell.length_a   1.000
_cell.length_b   1.000
_cell.length_c   1.000
_cell.angle_alpha   90.00
_cell.angle_beta   90.00
_cell.angle_gamma   90.00
#
_symmetry.space_group_name_H-M   'P 1'
#
loop_
_entity.id
_entity.type
_entity.pdbx_description
1 polymer ?
#
loop_
_entity_poly.entity_id
_entity_poly.type
_entity_poly.pdbx_seq_one_letter_code
_entity_poly.pdbx_strand_id
1 'polypeptide(L)'
;MAKERVKASEDENGATPSKRQHKSKSKREDESESEPEREISTLVIAYCRNKRPEFTAWLAEIKKVNLESLPNWEEKQLFKQFMEDHNTATFPSKKYYNLDAYYRRKMEKESRRGVKKVVDDERTVFDDEEQRRQELMREREKHKQEQVETLKREMQSGMAQAMKEQAQLREEMAYQYKLGNFEAAAAIQRRLDPDLPM
;
A
#
# COMPACT_ATOMS: atom_id res chain seq x y z
N MET A 1 32.61 13.66 96.35
CA MET A 1 32.82 12.21 96.59
C MET A 1 32.65 11.48 95.27
N ALA A 2 33.50 10.48 95.03
CA ALA A 2 33.75 9.79 93.78
C ALA A 2 32.57 8.95 93.23
N LYS A 3 32.56 8.74 91.91
CA LYS A 3 32.46 7.46 91.16
C LYS A 3 32.21 7.80 89.67
N GLU A 4 33.16 7.56 88.77
CA GLU A 4 33.52 6.29 88.12
C GLU A 4 32.80 6.09 86.76
N ARG A 5 33.58 6.36 85.69
CA ARG A 5 33.82 5.55 84.48
C ARG A 5 32.62 4.93 83.74
N VAL A 6 32.40 5.40 82.50
CA VAL A 6 32.00 4.54 81.37
C VAL A 6 32.89 4.88 80.17
N LYS A 7 33.48 3.84 79.59
CA LYS A 7 34.36 3.84 78.42
C LYS A 7 33.54 3.24 77.27
N ALA A 8 33.35 3.97 76.18
CA ALA A 8 32.78 3.46 74.94
C ALA A 8 33.69 3.90 73.78
N SER A 9 34.22 2.89 73.10
CA SER A 9 34.96 2.90 71.84
C SER A 9 34.00 2.90 70.64
N GLU A 10 34.57 2.98 69.43
CA GLU A 10 33.96 2.76 68.09
C GLU A 10 33.37 4.06 67.48
N ASP A 11 33.68 4.52 66.26
CA ASP A 11 34.27 3.88 65.09
C ASP A 11 35.05 4.86 64.20
N GLU A 12 36.10 4.35 63.57
CA GLU A 12 36.74 4.93 62.40
C GLU A 12 35.78 4.95 61.19
N ASN A 13 35.87 5.98 60.35
CA ASN A 13 36.30 5.81 58.95
C ASN A 13 36.22 7.12 58.16
N GLY A 14 37.34 7.42 57.51
CA GLY A 14 37.57 8.63 56.73
C GLY A 14 36.69 8.72 55.50
N ALA A 15 36.07 9.89 55.34
CA ALA A 15 35.35 10.29 54.15
C ALA A 15 36.33 10.41 52.96
N THR A 16 36.19 9.53 51.97
CA THR A 16 36.87 9.63 50.68
C THR A 16 36.09 10.56 49.73
N PRO A 17 36.73 11.53 49.07
CA PRO A 17 36.05 12.37 48.09
C PRO A 17 35.91 11.62 46.75
N SER A 18 34.67 11.44 46.32
CA SER A 18 34.29 10.85 45.04
C SER A 18 34.86 11.64 43.85
N LYS A 19 35.80 11.02 43.12
CA LYS A 19 36.30 11.48 41.82
C LYS A 19 35.18 11.39 40.79
N ARG A 20 34.59 12.53 40.43
CA ARG A 20 33.76 12.68 39.23
C ARG A 20 34.59 12.33 37.99
N GLN A 21 34.38 11.13 37.44
CA GLN A 21 34.88 10.77 36.12
C GLN A 21 34.07 11.52 35.06
N HIS A 22 34.66 12.57 34.48
CA HIS A 22 34.18 13.14 33.22
C HIS A 22 34.43 12.12 32.11
N LYS A 23 33.40 11.36 31.74
CA LYS A 23 33.42 10.51 30.54
C LYS A 23 33.32 11.43 29.32
N SER A 24 34.46 11.70 28.70
CA SER A 24 34.51 12.37 27.40
C SER A 24 33.72 11.53 26.40
N LYS A 25 32.58 12.06 25.94
CA LYS A 25 31.91 11.56 24.74
C LYS A 25 32.84 11.86 23.57
N SER A 26 33.61 10.86 23.16
CA SER A 26 34.22 10.81 21.84
C SER A 26 33.07 11.03 20.84
N LYS A 27 33.09 12.19 20.20
CA LYS A 27 32.24 12.51 19.06
C LYS A 27 32.72 11.55 17.98
N ARG A 28 31.92 10.51 17.69
CA ARG A 28 32.15 9.67 16.52
C ARG A 28 32.11 10.61 15.33
N GLU A 29 33.22 10.68 14.61
CA GLU A 29 33.26 11.33 13.31
C GLU A 29 32.24 10.57 12.46
N ASP A 30 31.21 11.27 11.99
CA ASP A 30 30.34 10.74 10.94
C ASP A 30 31.24 10.56 9.72
N GLU A 31 31.69 9.33 9.49
CA GLU A 31 32.29 8.93 8.23
C GLU A 31 31.23 9.20 7.16
N SER A 32 31.37 10.32 6.46
CA SER A 32 30.57 10.62 5.29
C SER A 32 30.96 9.60 4.23
N GLU A 33 30.21 8.48 4.15
CA GLU A 33 30.31 7.52 3.05
C GLU A 33 30.39 8.31 1.75
N SER A 34 31.41 7.99 0.95
CA SER A 34 31.64 8.68 -0.31
C SER A 34 30.42 8.49 -1.23
N GLU A 35 30.07 9.49 -2.05
CA GLU A 35 28.96 9.39 -3.01
C GLU A 35 28.93 8.08 -3.81
N PRO A 36 30.05 7.53 -4.33
CA PRO A 36 30.03 6.22 -5.00
C PRO A 36 29.67 5.05 -4.06
N GLU A 37 30.02 5.11 -2.77
CA GLU A 37 29.61 4.09 -1.79
C GLU A 37 28.11 4.18 -1.46
N ARG A 38 27.55 5.39 -1.40
CA ARG A 38 26.10 5.61 -1.24
C ARG A 38 25.32 5.11 -2.45
N GLU A 39 25.82 5.34 -3.66
CA GLU A 39 25.24 4.82 -4.89
C GLU A 39 25.29 3.29 -4.94
N ILE A 40 26.42 2.68 -4.57
CA ILE A 40 26.53 1.22 -4.48
C ILE A 40 25.57 0.67 -3.42
N SER A 41 25.49 1.29 -2.24
CA SER A 41 24.60 0.89 -1.15
C SER A 41 23.13 0.95 -1.56
N THR A 42 22.69 2.03 -2.20
CA THR A 42 21.30 2.20 -2.68
C THR A 42 20.95 1.22 -3.80
N LEU A 43 21.84 0.98 -4.75
CA LEU A 43 21.65 -0.03 -5.79
C LEU A 43 21.57 -1.45 -5.20
N VAL A 44 22.41 -1.77 -4.22
CA VAL A 44 22.37 -3.05 -3.50
C VAL A 44 21.06 -3.19 -2.72
N ILE A 45 20.58 -2.14 -2.05
CA ILE A 45 19.30 -2.15 -1.34
C ILE A 45 18.13 -2.36 -2.30
N ALA A 46 18.11 -1.66 -3.43
CA ALA A 46 17.10 -1.82 -4.47
C ALA A 46 17.13 -3.24 -5.06
N TYR A 47 18.32 -3.78 -5.31
CA TYR A 47 18.53 -5.13 -5.79
C TYR A 47 18.02 -6.18 -4.78
N CYS A 48 18.35 -6.03 -3.50
CA CYS A 48 17.84 -6.86 -2.41
C CYS A 48 16.31 -6.81 -2.30
N ARG A 49 15.70 -5.65 -2.54
CA ARG A 49 14.24 -5.49 -2.54
C ARG A 49 13.58 -6.17 -3.74
N ASN A 50 14.19 -6.08 -4.92
CA ASN A 50 13.69 -6.71 -6.13
C ASN A 50 13.79 -8.23 -6.09
N LYS A 51 14.84 -8.78 -5.46
CA LYS A 51 15.07 -10.24 -5.34
C LYS A 51 14.39 -10.90 -4.13
N ARG A 52 13.71 -10.10 -3.31
CA ARG A 52 13.02 -10.54 -2.09
C ARG A 52 11.94 -11.60 -2.37
N PRO A 53 11.11 -11.48 -3.42
CA PRO A 53 10.13 -12.52 -3.75
C PRO A 53 10.78 -13.85 -4.14
N GLU A 54 11.87 -13.81 -4.92
CA GLU A 54 12.64 -15.01 -5.30
C GLU A 54 13.30 -15.69 -4.12
N PHE A 55 13.91 -14.90 -3.24
CA PHE A 55 14.50 -15.38 -1.99
C PHE A 55 13.45 -16.04 -1.08
N THR A 56 12.26 -15.43 -0.98
CA THR A 56 11.14 -15.96 -0.19
C THR A 56 10.70 -17.34 -0.69
N ALA A 57 10.52 -17.51 -2.00
CA ALA A 57 10.13 -18.81 -2.56
C ALA A 57 11.26 -19.84 -2.44
N TRP A 58 12.52 -19.42 -2.62
CA TRP A 58 13.67 -20.30 -2.43
C TRP A 58 13.76 -20.83 -0.99
N LEU A 59 13.57 -19.96 0.00
CA LEU A 59 13.52 -20.37 1.41
C LEU A 59 12.39 -21.35 1.69
N ALA A 60 11.19 -21.09 1.18
CA ALA A 60 10.04 -21.96 1.39
C ALA A 60 10.19 -23.32 0.70
N GLU A 61 10.70 -23.35 -0.54
CA GLU A 61 10.78 -24.58 -1.34
C GLU A 61 12.02 -25.43 -1.04
N ILE A 62 13.20 -24.80 -0.89
CA ILE A 62 14.47 -25.50 -0.72
C ILE A 62 14.83 -25.66 0.75
N LYS A 63 14.82 -24.57 1.52
CA LYS A 63 15.17 -24.61 2.94
C LYS A 63 14.00 -25.05 3.83
N LYS A 64 12.76 -24.98 3.33
CA LYS A 64 11.52 -25.28 4.08
C LYS A 64 11.39 -24.49 5.38
N VAL A 65 11.96 -23.29 5.41
CA VAL A 65 11.89 -22.39 6.57
C VAL A 65 10.98 -21.23 6.25
N ASN A 66 10.12 -20.87 7.20
CA ASN A 66 9.25 -19.71 7.06
C ASN A 66 10.02 -18.44 7.49
N LEU A 67 10.05 -17.42 6.63
CA LEU A 67 10.77 -16.16 6.85
C LEU A 67 10.43 -15.50 8.19
N GLU A 68 9.17 -15.60 8.61
CA GLU A 68 8.67 -14.96 9.82
C GLU A 68 9.22 -15.59 11.11
N SER A 69 9.76 -16.82 11.02
CA SER A 69 10.34 -17.52 12.16
C SER A 69 11.86 -17.29 12.30
N LEU A 70 12.50 -16.62 11.35
CA LEU A 70 13.95 -16.48 11.28
C LEU A 70 14.44 -15.16 11.87
N PRO A 71 15.51 -15.17 12.69
CA PRO A 71 16.14 -13.95 13.15
C PRO A 71 16.88 -13.23 12.00
N ASN A 72 16.89 -11.89 12.05
CA ASN A 72 17.40 -11.01 10.99
C ASN A 72 18.87 -11.28 10.56
N TRP A 73 19.68 -11.90 11.43
CA TRP A 73 21.06 -12.28 11.12
C TRP A 73 21.15 -13.53 10.25
N GLU A 74 20.25 -14.50 10.48
CA GLU A 74 20.19 -15.76 9.74
C GLU A 74 19.61 -15.51 8.34
N GLU A 75 18.63 -14.60 8.24
CA GLU A 75 18.12 -14.10 6.96
C GLU A 75 19.25 -13.56 6.07
N LYS A 76 20.17 -12.74 6.62
CA LYS A 76 21.31 -12.19 5.87
C LYS A 76 22.28 -13.26 5.39
N GLN A 77 22.54 -14.30 6.19
CA GLN A 77 23.42 -15.40 5.80
C GLN A 77 22.80 -16.24 4.68
N LEU A 78 21.51 -16.56 4.81
CA LEU A 78 20.76 -17.29 3.79
C LEU A 78 20.63 -16.47 2.50
N PHE A 79 20.46 -15.16 2.61
CA PHE A 79 20.43 -14.26 1.46
C PHE A 79 21.78 -14.23 0.73
N LYS A 80 22.89 -14.29 1.46
CA LYS A 80 24.22 -14.38 0.84
C LYS A 80 24.41 -15.68 0.07
N GLN A 81 24.01 -16.82 0.64
CA GLN A 81 24.01 -18.12 -0.07
C GLN A 81 23.11 -18.08 -1.31
N PHE A 82 21.91 -17.52 -1.19
CA PHE A 82 21.00 -17.34 -2.31
C PHE A 82 21.63 -16.48 -3.41
N MET A 83 22.34 -15.41 -3.06
CA MET A 83 23.05 -14.57 -4.01
C MET A 83 24.20 -15.28 -4.71
N GLU A 84 24.97 -16.07 -3.96
CA GLU A 84 26.04 -16.91 -4.51
C GLU A 84 25.46 -17.93 -5.51
N ASP A 85 24.38 -18.63 -5.16
CA ASP A 85 23.72 -19.60 -6.03
C ASP A 85 23.03 -18.94 -7.25
N HIS A 86 22.48 -17.74 -7.06
CA HIS A 86 21.89 -16.96 -8.14
C HIS A 86 22.96 -16.47 -9.14
N ASN A 87 24.13 -16.06 -8.64
CA ASN A 87 25.22 -15.58 -9.49
C ASN A 87 25.96 -16.73 -10.18
N THR A 88 26.12 -17.87 -9.50
CA THR A 88 26.81 -19.07 -10.04
C THR A 88 25.90 -19.99 -10.85
N ALA A 89 24.64 -19.63 -10.99
CA ALA A 89 23.64 -20.36 -11.76
C ALA A 89 23.42 -21.82 -11.28
N THR A 90 23.58 -22.09 -9.99
CA THR A 90 23.53 -23.44 -9.39
C THR A 90 22.15 -23.85 -8.87
N PHE A 91 21.09 -23.06 -9.09
CA PHE A 91 19.76 -23.44 -8.60
C PHE A 91 19.21 -24.68 -9.30
N PRO A 92 18.53 -25.59 -8.56
CA PRO A 92 17.92 -26.80 -9.14
C PRO A 92 16.88 -26.54 -10.23
N SER A 93 16.27 -25.34 -10.24
CA SER A 93 15.24 -24.98 -11.22
C SER A 93 15.42 -23.55 -11.70
N LYS A 94 15.17 -23.33 -13.00
CA LYS A 94 15.23 -22.00 -13.62
C LYS A 94 14.16 -21.04 -13.10
N LYS A 95 13.17 -21.54 -12.36
CA LYS A 95 12.10 -20.78 -11.70
C LYS A 95 12.64 -19.73 -10.72
N TYR A 96 13.76 -19.99 -10.05
CA TYR A 96 14.27 -19.11 -8.99
C TYR A 96 15.06 -17.89 -9.48
N TYR A 97 15.40 -17.82 -10.77
CA TYR A 97 16.05 -16.61 -11.34
C TYR A 97 15.05 -15.49 -11.63
N ASN A 98 13.83 -15.86 -12.02
CA ASN A 98 12.73 -14.94 -12.33
C ASN A 98 11.40 -15.67 -12.10
N LEU A 99 10.90 -15.64 -10.85
CA LEU A 99 9.63 -16.25 -10.49
C LEU A 99 8.48 -15.68 -11.31
N ASP A 100 8.49 -14.36 -11.49
CA ASP A 100 7.39 -13.66 -12.14
C ASP A 100 7.30 -14.01 -13.64
N ALA A 101 8.45 -14.09 -14.32
CA ALA A 101 8.50 -14.57 -15.71
C ALA A 101 8.04 -16.04 -15.83
N TYR A 102 8.36 -16.88 -14.84
CA TYR A 102 7.93 -18.27 -14.80
C TYR A 102 6.40 -18.37 -14.68
N TYR A 103 5.79 -17.64 -13.73
CA TYR A 103 4.34 -17.64 -13.54
C TYR A 103 3.60 -17.00 -14.71
N ARG A 104 4.10 -15.89 -15.27
CA ARG A 104 3.55 -15.29 -16.49
C ARG A 104 3.54 -16.29 -17.66
N ARG A 105 4.64 -17.01 -17.86
CA ARG A 105 4.73 -18.05 -18.90
C ARG A 105 3.82 -19.25 -18.59
N LYS A 106 3.66 -19.62 -17.32
CA LYS A 106 2.75 -20.70 -16.91
C LYS A 106 1.29 -20.32 -17.21
N MET A 107 0.87 -19.13 -16.78
CA MET A 107 -0.45 -18.57 -17.05
C MET A 107 -0.71 -18.43 -18.56
N GLU A 108 0.27 -17.96 -19.34
CA GLU A 108 0.15 -17.87 -20.80
C GLU A 108 0.03 -19.25 -21.47
N LYS A 109 0.75 -20.26 -20.97
CA LYS A 109 0.62 -21.63 -21.46
C LYS A 109 -0.74 -22.22 -21.10
N GLU A 110 -1.25 -21.95 -19.90
CA GLU A 110 -2.57 -22.42 -19.47
C GLU A 110 -3.70 -21.73 -20.25
N SER A 111 -3.63 -20.41 -20.46
CA SER A 111 -4.59 -19.68 -21.28
C SER A 111 -4.55 -20.11 -22.74
N ARG A 112 -3.35 -20.30 -23.32
CA ARG A 112 -3.21 -20.83 -24.69
C ARG A 112 -3.68 -22.26 -24.82
N ARG A 113 -3.52 -23.11 -23.80
CA ARG A 113 -4.06 -24.47 -23.79
C ARG A 113 -5.59 -24.46 -23.71
N GLY A 114 -6.17 -23.56 -22.91
CA GLY A 114 -7.61 -23.33 -22.87
C GLY A 114 -8.16 -22.89 -24.22
N VAL A 115 -7.48 -21.95 -24.90
CA VAL A 115 -7.88 -21.48 -26.23
C VAL A 115 -7.67 -22.56 -27.31
N LYS A 116 -6.57 -23.33 -27.28
CA LYS A 116 -6.33 -24.39 -28.26
C LYS A 116 -7.29 -25.58 -28.14
N LYS A 117 -7.77 -25.90 -26.92
CA LYS A 117 -8.79 -26.93 -26.73
C LYS A 117 -10.17 -26.55 -27.29
N VAL A 118 -10.45 -25.25 -27.47
CA VAL A 118 -11.74 -24.78 -28.03
C VAL A 118 -11.74 -24.83 -29.56
N VAL A 119 -10.58 -24.94 -30.21
CA VAL A 119 -10.48 -24.93 -31.69
C VAL A 119 -10.47 -26.34 -32.30
N ASP A 120 -10.10 -27.37 -31.52
CA ASP A 120 -9.96 -28.76 -31.99
C ASP A 120 -10.99 -29.73 -31.39
N ASP A 121 -12.04 -29.20 -30.74
CA ASP A 121 -13.22 -29.98 -30.37
C ASP A 121 -14.25 -29.77 -31.48
N GLU A 122 -14.26 -30.69 -32.45
CA GLU A 122 -15.39 -30.82 -33.36
C GLU A 122 -16.66 -30.82 -32.50
N ARG A 123 -17.47 -29.79 -32.67
CA ARG A 123 -18.62 -29.42 -31.83
C ARG A 123 -19.62 -30.56 -31.76
N THR A 124 -19.43 -31.49 -30.84
CA THR A 124 -20.25 -32.69 -30.64
C THR A 124 -21.28 -32.50 -29.51
N VAL A 125 -21.77 -31.28 -29.31
CA VAL A 125 -22.85 -31.01 -28.35
C VAL A 125 -23.96 -30.23 -29.05
N PHE A 126 -25.05 -30.95 -29.32
CA PHE A 126 -26.29 -30.54 -29.97
C PHE A 126 -27.22 -29.71 -29.04
N ASP A 127 -26.66 -28.81 -28.22
CA ASP A 127 -27.43 -27.93 -27.32
C ASP A 127 -27.47 -26.47 -27.83
N ASP A 128 -27.74 -26.30 -29.13
CA ASP A 128 -27.70 -24.99 -29.80
C ASP A 128 -28.79 -24.01 -29.29
N GLU A 129 -29.89 -24.55 -28.77
CA GLU A 129 -31.05 -23.74 -28.37
C GLU A 129 -30.83 -23.03 -27.03
N GLU A 130 -30.19 -23.69 -26.07
CA GLU A 130 -30.02 -23.11 -24.73
C GLU A 130 -28.94 -22.03 -24.72
N GLN A 131 -27.88 -22.19 -25.51
CA GLN A 131 -26.86 -21.16 -25.72
C GLN A 131 -27.49 -19.92 -26.38
N ARG A 132 -28.33 -20.11 -27.39
CA ARG A 132 -29.03 -19.01 -28.07
C ARG A 132 -30.02 -18.28 -27.15
N ARG A 133 -30.68 -18.99 -26.23
CA ARG A 133 -31.52 -18.38 -25.19
C ARG A 133 -30.70 -17.52 -24.22
N GLN A 134 -29.54 -18.00 -23.78
CA GLN A 134 -28.67 -17.23 -22.87
C GLN A 134 -28.07 -16.00 -23.55
N GLU A 135 -27.68 -16.10 -24.83
CA GLU A 135 -27.18 -14.97 -25.60
C GLU A 135 -28.25 -13.88 -25.74
N LEU A 136 -29.49 -14.24 -26.11
CA LEU A 136 -30.58 -13.28 -26.25
C LEU A 136 -30.95 -12.61 -24.90
N MET A 137 -30.86 -13.34 -23.79
CA MET A 137 -31.06 -12.77 -22.45
C MET A 137 -29.97 -11.76 -22.09
N ARG A 138 -28.70 -12.06 -22.40
CA ARG A 138 -27.58 -11.12 -22.19
C ARG A 138 -27.71 -9.88 -23.07
N GLU A 139 -28.13 -10.01 -24.32
CA GLU A 139 -28.36 -8.87 -25.21
C GLU A 139 -29.47 -7.96 -24.69
N ARG A 140 -30.59 -8.53 -24.23
CA ARG A 140 -31.67 -7.78 -23.60
C ARG A 140 -31.22 -7.06 -22.33
N GLU A 141 -30.42 -7.74 -21.51
CA GLU A 141 -29.88 -7.15 -20.28
C GLU A 141 -28.92 -6.00 -20.57
N LYS A 142 -28.01 -6.16 -21.54
CA LYS A 142 -27.11 -5.09 -21.99
C LYS A 142 -27.88 -3.89 -22.51
N HIS A 143 -28.87 -4.10 -23.38
CA HIS A 143 -29.70 -3.01 -23.90
C HIS A 143 -30.50 -2.30 -22.80
N LYS A 144 -30.94 -3.04 -21.78
CA LYS A 144 -31.61 -2.45 -20.60
C LYS A 144 -30.63 -1.66 -19.73
N GLN A 145 -29.40 -2.16 -19.55
CA GLN A 145 -28.35 -1.46 -18.82
C GLN A 145 -27.95 -0.15 -19.51
N GLU A 146 -27.80 -0.18 -20.84
CA GLU A 146 -27.48 1.01 -21.64
C GLU A 146 -28.59 2.07 -21.53
N GLN A 147 -29.86 1.69 -21.61
CA GLN A 147 -30.98 2.63 -21.39
C GLN A 147 -31.01 3.21 -19.97
N VAL A 148 -30.67 2.41 -18.96
CA VAL A 148 -30.57 2.91 -17.58
C VAL A 148 -29.39 3.86 -17.44
N GLU A 149 -28.28 3.60 -18.11
CA GLU A 149 -27.09 4.46 -18.10
C GLU A 149 -27.34 5.79 -18.82
N THR A 150 -28.01 5.77 -19.97
CA THR A 150 -28.41 7.00 -20.69
C THR A 150 -29.35 7.83 -19.81
N LEU A 151 -30.36 7.21 -19.21
CA LEU A 151 -31.29 7.90 -18.30
C LEU A 151 -30.58 8.48 -17.07
N LYS A 152 -29.63 7.75 -16.48
CA LYS A 152 -28.80 8.25 -15.38
C LYS A 152 -27.98 9.46 -15.80
N ARG A 153 -27.39 9.43 -17.00
CA ARG A 153 -26.59 10.53 -17.55
C ARG A 153 -27.45 11.77 -17.82
N GLU A 154 -28.64 11.58 -18.37
CA GLU A 154 -29.62 12.65 -18.58
C GLU A 154 -30.05 13.27 -17.24
N MET A 155 -30.42 12.43 -16.26
CA MET A 155 -30.80 12.89 -14.92
C MET A 155 -29.66 13.63 -14.22
N GLN A 156 -28.42 13.13 -14.33
CA GLN A 156 -27.24 13.81 -13.80
C GLN A 156 -26.99 15.15 -14.49
N SER A 157 -27.22 15.25 -15.81
CA SER A 157 -27.04 16.50 -16.55
C SER A 157 -28.06 17.56 -16.14
N GLY A 158 -29.34 17.18 -15.98
CA GLY A 158 -30.39 18.09 -15.49
C GLY A 158 -30.17 18.51 -14.04
N MET A 159 -29.78 17.56 -13.17
CA MET A 159 -29.43 17.85 -11.77
C MET A 159 -28.18 18.73 -11.66
N ALA A 160 -27.18 18.53 -12.51
CA ALA A 160 -25.97 19.36 -12.56
C ALA A 160 -26.26 20.78 -13.06
N GLN A 161 -27.20 20.95 -13.99
CA GLN A 161 -27.69 22.27 -14.42
C GLN A 161 -28.42 22.97 -13.27
N ALA A 162 -29.34 22.28 -12.58
CA ALA A 162 -30.07 22.82 -11.44
C ALA A 162 -29.13 23.23 -10.28
N MET A 163 -28.10 22.42 -9.98
CA MET A 163 -27.07 22.76 -8.98
C MET A 163 -26.28 24.02 -9.35
N LYS A 164 -25.94 24.20 -10.64
CA LYS A 164 -25.24 25.39 -11.12
C LYS A 164 -26.11 26.64 -11.00
N GLU A 165 -27.39 26.55 -11.35
CA GLU A 165 -28.34 27.66 -11.22
C GLU A 165 -28.56 28.04 -9.75
N GLN A 166 -28.71 27.07 -8.84
CA GLN A 166 -28.79 27.33 -7.41
C GLN A 166 -27.51 27.99 -6.87
N ALA A 167 -26.33 27.56 -7.33
CA ALA A 167 -25.06 28.16 -6.93
C ALA A 167 -24.94 29.62 -7.43
N GLN A 168 -25.33 29.90 -8.68
CA GLN A 168 -25.35 31.26 -9.22
C GLN A 168 -26.30 32.18 -8.45
N LEU A 169 -27.51 31.72 -8.12
CA LEU A 169 -28.46 32.49 -7.32
C LEU A 169 -27.92 32.80 -5.91
N ARG A 170 -27.21 31.86 -5.28
CA ARG A 170 -26.55 32.09 -3.98
C ARG A 170 -25.42 33.11 -4.07
N GLU A 171 -24.64 33.07 -5.14
CA GLU A 171 -23.57 34.04 -5.39
C GLU A 171 -24.14 35.45 -5.64
N GLU A 172 -25.21 35.54 -6.43
CA GLU A 172 -25.91 36.80 -6.72
C GLU A 172 -26.55 37.37 -5.45
N MET A 173 -27.17 36.54 -4.62
CA MET A 173 -27.67 36.93 -3.29
C MET A 173 -26.54 37.54 -2.45
N ALA A 174 -25.39 36.85 -2.35
CA ALA A 174 -24.24 37.34 -1.58
C ALA A 174 -23.70 38.67 -2.13
N TYR A 175 -23.73 38.86 -3.44
CA TYR A 175 -23.37 40.12 -4.09
C TYR A 175 -24.34 41.26 -3.74
N GLN A 176 -25.66 41.01 -3.76
CA GLN A 176 -26.67 42.00 -3.37
C GLN A 176 -26.57 42.39 -1.89
N TYR A 177 -26.26 41.44 -1.00
CA TYR A 177 -25.96 41.74 0.41
C TYR A 177 -24.75 42.64 0.56
N LYS A 178 -23.68 42.39 -0.20
CA LYS A 178 -22.46 43.21 -0.19
C LYS A 178 -22.70 44.64 -0.71
N LEU A 179 -23.66 44.82 -1.61
CA LEU A 179 -24.11 46.12 -2.12
C LEU A 179 -25.10 46.85 -1.19
N GLY A 180 -25.61 46.18 -0.14
CA GLY A 180 -26.60 46.77 0.78
C GLY A 180 -28.04 46.76 0.26
N ASN A 181 -28.31 46.05 -0.84
CA ASN A 181 -29.64 45.94 -1.45
C ASN A 181 -30.40 44.73 -0.87
N PHE A 182 -30.90 44.89 0.36
CA PHE A 182 -31.56 43.80 1.11
C PHE A 182 -32.87 43.30 0.48
N GLU A 183 -33.59 44.17 -0.24
CA GLU A 183 -34.85 43.81 -0.90
C GLU A 183 -34.63 42.86 -2.09
N ALA A 184 -33.60 43.13 -2.91
CA ALA A 184 -33.20 42.27 -4.02
C ALA A 184 -32.68 40.91 -3.52
N ALA A 185 -31.91 40.91 -2.42
CA ALA A 185 -31.42 39.68 -1.81
C ALA A 185 -32.56 38.82 -1.22
N ALA A 186 -33.59 39.45 -0.61
CA ALA A 186 -34.77 38.76 -0.10
C ALA A 186 -35.64 38.17 -1.23
N ALA A 187 -35.71 38.82 -2.40
CA ALA A 187 -36.40 38.29 -3.57
C ALA A 187 -35.69 37.04 -4.13
N ILE A 188 -34.35 37.04 -4.16
CA ILE A 188 -33.56 35.86 -4.56
C ILE A 188 -33.72 34.72 -3.56
N GLN A 189 -33.77 35.01 -2.26
CA GLN A 189 -34.00 34.02 -1.20
C GLN A 189 -35.35 33.30 -1.37
N ARG A 190 -36.43 34.03 -1.69
CA ARG A 190 -37.75 33.43 -1.98
C ARG A 190 -37.75 32.52 -3.21
N ARG A 191 -36.86 32.78 -4.16
CA ARG A 191 -36.70 31.96 -5.37
C ARG A 191 -35.85 30.71 -5.10
N LEU A 192 -34.93 30.77 -4.14
CA LEU A 192 -34.04 29.68 -3.77
C LEU A 192 -34.75 28.63 -2.90
N ASP A 193 -35.66 29.05 -2.01
CA ASP A 193 -36.40 28.19 -1.08
C ASP A 193 -37.93 28.36 -1.25
N PRO A 194 -38.57 27.63 -2.17
CA PRO A 194 -40.01 27.75 -2.43
C PRO A 194 -40.91 27.05 -1.40
N ASP A 195 -40.36 26.28 -0.45
CA ASP A 195 -41.10 25.47 0.54
C ASP A 195 -41.09 26.07 1.96
N LEU A 196 -40.66 27.34 2.12
CA LEU A 196 -40.81 28.05 3.40
C LEU A 196 -42.29 28.39 3.61
N PRO A 197 -42.97 27.83 4.64
CA PRO A 197 -44.30 28.29 5.00
C PRO A 197 -44.21 29.74 5.48
N MET A 198 -45.18 30.53 5.03
CA MET A 198 -45.38 31.95 5.36
C MET A 198 -45.30 32.23 6.86
#